data_AF-N9EVH1-F1
#
_entry.id   AF-N9EVH1-F1
#
_cell.length_a   1.000
_cell.length_b   1.000
_cell.length_c   1.000
_cell.angle_alpha   90.00
_cell.angle_beta   90.00
_cell.angle_gamma   90.00
#
_symmetry.space_group_name_H-M   'P 1'
#
loop_
_entity.id
_entity.type
_entity.pdbx_description
1 polymer ?
#
loop_
_entity_poly.entity_id
_entity_poly.type
_entity_poly.pdbx_seq_one_letter_code
_entity_poly.pdbx_strand_id
1 'polypeptide(L)'
;MEKEIYILLGAMITALFGYIVARYTSGIQLKIAQKNSEKDIQLQLDRLANERLKDEVSLEREKLETLHKILSIISFENSQTMSYIKLAETELTDFRKRYIENCNRLHDAHAITDLYYPEMSDSIRKIFSQANCFWGYQESVMQIDIKANNQGWHENLSKVLEAGKEINQHVQNLQYRIAERGRELNKALKLVNF
;
A
#
# COMPACT_ATOMS: atom_id res chain seq x y z
N MET A 1 -31.75 -7.77 82.39
CA MET A 1 -32.02 -9.11 81.82
C MET A 1 -32.95 -9.08 80.61
N GLU A 2 -34.28 -8.88 80.72
CA GLU A 2 -35.15 -8.99 79.52
C GLU A 2 -34.81 -7.99 78.40
N LYS A 3 -34.62 -6.70 78.71
CA LYS A 3 -34.23 -5.67 77.72
C LYS A 3 -32.92 -5.98 76.99
N GLU A 4 -31.94 -6.54 77.68
CA GLU A 4 -30.63 -6.90 77.10
C GLU A 4 -30.76 -8.10 76.16
N ILE A 5 -31.63 -9.06 76.47
CA ILE A 5 -31.95 -10.21 75.61
C ILE A 5 -32.64 -9.74 74.32
N TYR A 6 -33.57 -8.78 74.39
CA TYR A 6 -34.21 -8.21 73.19
C TYR A 6 -33.22 -7.42 72.31
N ILE A 7 -32.29 -6.67 72.92
CA ILE A 7 -31.24 -5.95 72.19
C ILE A 7 -30.29 -6.94 71.49
N LEU A 8 -29.91 -8.03 72.17
CA LEU A 8 -29.02 -9.05 71.63
C LEU A 8 -29.68 -9.86 70.49
N LEU A 9 -30.96 -10.21 70.64
CA LEU A 9 -31.75 -10.86 69.58
C LEU A 9 -31.96 -9.93 68.37
N GLY A 10 -32.26 -8.65 68.60
CA GLY A 10 -32.37 -7.65 67.54
C GLY A 10 -31.05 -7.48 66.77
N ALA A 11 -29.92 -7.45 67.47
CA ALA A 11 -28.58 -7.37 66.87
C ALA A 11 -28.25 -8.63 66.04
N MET A 12 -28.56 -9.83 66.52
CA MET A 12 -28.35 -11.07 65.77
C MET A 12 -29.19 -11.14 64.49
N ILE A 13 -30.47 -10.77 64.57
CA ILE A 13 -31.35 -10.75 63.39
C ILE A 13 -30.83 -9.74 62.36
N THR A 14 -30.44 -8.55 62.81
CA THR A 14 -29.88 -7.51 61.93
C THR A 14 -28.57 -7.95 61.27
N ALA A 15 -27.69 -8.64 62.01
CA ALA A 15 -26.46 -9.19 61.47
C ALA A 15 -26.72 -10.30 60.43
N LEU A 16 -27.71 -11.16 60.67
CA LEU A 16 -28.08 -12.23 59.75
C LEU A 16 -28.66 -11.67 58.43
N PHE A 17 -29.56 -10.69 58.52
CA PHE A 17 -30.08 -9.98 57.35
C PHE A 17 -28.99 -9.22 56.61
N GLY A 18 -28.08 -8.54 57.33
CA GLY A 18 -26.92 -7.87 56.75
C GLY A 18 -26.00 -8.84 55.98
N TYR A 19 -25.74 -10.02 56.54
CA TYR A 19 -24.95 -11.06 55.89
C TYR A 19 -25.62 -11.59 54.61
N ILE A 20 -26.93 -11.86 54.64
CA ILE A 20 -27.68 -12.33 53.46
C ILE A 20 -27.67 -11.29 52.34
N VAL A 21 -27.90 -10.01 52.69
CA VAL A 21 -27.85 -8.90 51.74
C VAL A 21 -26.44 -8.71 51.18
N ALA A 22 -25.40 -8.79 52.02
CA ALA A 22 -24.01 -8.70 51.58
C ALA A 22 -23.62 -9.85 50.62
N ARG A 23 -24.06 -11.08 50.90
CA ARG A 23 -23.81 -12.23 50.02
C ARG A 23 -24.53 -12.09 48.67
N TYR A 24 -25.76 -11.61 48.68
CA TYR A 24 -26.54 -11.39 47.45
C TYR A 24 -25.96 -10.25 46.60
N THR A 25 -25.62 -9.11 47.23
CA THR A 25 -24.99 -7.98 46.54
C THR A 25 -23.60 -8.32 46.02
N SER A 26 -22.80 -9.09 46.76
CA SER A 26 -21.50 -9.61 46.28
C SER A 26 -21.64 -10.47 45.02
N GLY A 27 -22.65 -11.35 44.95
CA GLY A 27 -22.93 -12.14 43.75
C GLY A 27 -23.34 -11.29 42.53
N ILE A 28 -24.12 -10.22 42.75
CA ILE A 28 -24.46 -9.26 41.70
C ILE A 28 -23.23 -8.47 41.24
N GLN A 29 -22.41 -8.00 42.18
CA GLN A 29 -21.18 -7.27 41.88
C GLN A 29 -20.21 -8.13 41.07
N LEU A 30 -20.06 -9.42 41.40
CA LEU A 30 -19.24 -10.34 40.64
C LEU A 30 -19.74 -10.51 39.20
N LYS A 31 -21.05 -10.70 39.00
CA LYS A 31 -21.64 -10.78 37.66
C LYS A 31 -21.46 -9.50 36.85
N ILE A 32 -21.59 -8.33 37.49
CA ILE A 32 -21.35 -7.03 36.84
C ILE A 32 -19.87 -6.88 36.47
N ALA A 33 -18.95 -7.26 37.37
CA ALA A 33 -17.52 -7.21 37.13
C ALA A 33 -17.10 -8.14 35.98
N GLN A 34 -17.64 -9.36 35.92
CA GLN A 34 -17.43 -10.29 34.81
C GLN A 34 -17.93 -9.71 33.49
N LYS A 35 -19.17 -9.20 33.44
CA LYS A 35 -19.73 -8.59 32.23
C LYS A 35 -18.97 -7.35 31.78
N ASN A 36 -18.47 -6.55 32.72
CA ASN A 36 -17.64 -5.39 32.41
C ASN A 36 -16.26 -5.81 31.88
N SER A 37 -15.65 -6.84 32.47
CA SER A 37 -14.39 -7.41 31.99
C SER A 37 -14.54 -7.98 30.57
N GLU A 38 -15.61 -8.72 30.29
CA GLU A 38 -15.89 -9.25 28.95
C GLU A 38 -16.07 -8.12 27.93
N LYS A 39 -16.84 -7.10 28.28
CA LYS A 39 -17.01 -5.91 27.43
C LYS A 39 -15.69 -5.18 27.20
N ASP A 40 -14.85 -5.05 28.21
CA ASP A 40 -13.54 -4.40 28.08
C ASP A 40 -12.62 -5.18 27.14
N ILE A 41 -12.55 -6.51 27.29
CA ILE A 41 -11.80 -7.39 26.38
C ILE A 41 -12.32 -7.23 24.95
N GLN A 42 -13.64 -7.23 24.75
CA GLN A 42 -14.23 -7.08 23.43
C GLN A 42 -13.90 -5.72 22.80
N LEU A 43 -14.00 -4.63 23.58
CA LEU A 43 -13.61 -3.29 23.13
C LEU A 43 -12.11 -3.21 22.76
N GLN A 44 -11.24 -3.89 23.51
CA GLN A 44 -9.80 -3.94 23.18
C GLN A 44 -9.55 -4.71 21.89
N LEU A 45 -10.23 -5.84 21.68
CA LEU A 45 -10.14 -6.61 20.43
C LEU A 45 -10.62 -5.80 19.22
N ASP A 46 -11.74 -5.10 19.35
CA ASP A 46 -12.30 -4.25 18.30
C ASP A 46 -11.35 -3.08 17.97
N ARG A 47 -10.73 -2.48 19.00
CA ARG A 47 -9.69 -1.44 18.80
C ARG A 47 -8.48 -1.98 18.05
N LEU A 48 -7.95 -3.13 18.46
CA LEU A 48 -6.80 -3.76 17.78
C LEU A 48 -7.13 -4.13 16.33
N ALA A 49 -8.34 -4.61 16.06
CA ALA A 49 -8.78 -4.91 14.69
C ALA A 49 -8.85 -3.64 13.83
N ASN A 50 -9.40 -2.55 14.39
CA ASN A 50 -9.47 -1.25 13.71
C ASN A 50 -8.10 -0.63 13.47
N GLU A 51 -7.17 -0.74 14.42
CA GLU A 51 -5.79 -0.29 14.28
C GLU A 51 -5.09 -1.05 13.16
N ARG A 52 -5.15 -2.40 13.17
CA ARG A 52 -4.58 -3.22 12.09
C ARG A 52 -5.14 -2.85 10.73
N LEU A 53 -6.44 -2.60 10.63
CA LEU A 53 -7.06 -2.20 9.37
C LEU A 53 -6.56 -0.82 8.90
N LYS A 54 -6.41 0.13 9.82
CA LYS A 54 -5.85 1.46 9.50
C LYS A 54 -4.40 1.36 9.02
N ASP A 55 -3.60 0.53 9.68
CA ASP A 55 -2.20 0.30 9.33
C ASP A 55 -2.08 -0.35 7.95
N GLU A 56 -2.88 -1.38 7.66
CA GLU A 56 -2.91 -2.06 6.36
C GLU A 56 -3.29 -1.08 5.23
N VAL A 57 -4.35 -0.29 5.43
CA VAL A 57 -4.78 0.70 4.43
C VAL A 57 -3.73 1.79 4.25
N SER A 58 -3.06 2.22 5.32
CA SER A 58 -1.98 3.21 5.23
C SER A 58 -0.80 2.66 4.42
N LEU A 59 -0.41 1.41 4.67
CA LEU A 59 0.65 0.72 3.94
C LEU A 59 0.30 0.56 2.46
N GLU A 60 -0.90 0.10 2.14
CA GLU A 60 -1.40 0.01 0.75
C GLU A 60 -1.29 1.37 0.03
N ARG A 61 -1.72 2.46 0.67
CA ARG A 61 -1.63 3.81 0.08
C ARG A 61 -0.19 4.24 -0.19
N GLU A 62 0.72 3.96 0.73
CA GLU A 62 2.15 4.23 0.55
C GLU A 62 2.71 3.47 -0.66
N LYS A 63 2.32 2.20 -0.83
CA LYS A 63 2.76 1.39 -1.97
C LYS A 63 2.18 1.86 -3.29
N LEU A 64 0.91 2.28 -3.33
CA LEU A 64 0.32 2.91 -4.51
C LEU A 64 1.02 4.23 -4.90
N GLU A 65 1.35 5.07 -3.91
CA GLU A 65 2.08 6.31 -4.15
C GLU A 65 3.47 6.02 -4.73
N THR A 66 4.19 5.07 -4.13
CA THR A 66 5.51 4.63 -4.59
C THR A 66 5.43 4.09 -6.02
N LEU A 67 4.47 3.23 -6.31
CA LEU A 67 4.23 2.68 -7.65
C LEU A 67 3.96 3.80 -8.66
N HIS A 68 3.09 4.75 -8.32
CA HIS A 68 2.79 5.89 -9.20
C HIS A 68 4.04 6.72 -9.51
N LYS A 69 4.88 7.01 -8.51
CA LYS A 69 6.13 7.76 -8.69
C LYS A 69 7.10 7.02 -9.61
N ILE A 70 7.27 5.72 -9.41
CA ILE A 70 8.09 4.88 -10.29
C ILE A 70 7.59 5.00 -11.73
N LEU A 71 6.30 4.78 -11.97
CA LEU A 71 5.71 4.84 -13.31
C LEU A 71 5.91 6.20 -13.99
N SER A 72 5.80 7.31 -13.25
CA SER A 72 6.09 8.65 -13.77
C SER A 72 7.55 8.78 -14.23
N ILE A 73 8.50 8.25 -13.45
CA ILE A 73 9.92 8.26 -13.81
C ILE A 73 10.16 7.40 -15.06
N ILE A 74 9.57 6.20 -15.12
CA ILE A 74 9.69 5.31 -16.29
C ILE A 74 9.16 6.00 -17.54
N SER A 75 7.96 6.58 -17.48
CA SER A 75 7.39 7.30 -18.62
C SER A 75 8.26 8.48 -19.07
N PHE A 76 8.89 9.19 -18.12
CA PHE A 76 9.77 10.31 -18.44
C PHE A 76 11.08 9.84 -19.08
N GLU A 77 11.73 8.85 -18.48
CA GLU A 77 12.99 8.28 -18.95
C GLU A 77 12.88 7.66 -20.35
N ASN A 78 11.72 7.10 -20.66
CA ASN A 78 11.42 6.47 -21.95
C ASN A 78 10.63 7.38 -22.90
N SER A 79 10.60 8.70 -22.65
CA SER A 79 9.94 9.66 -23.52
C SER A 79 10.75 10.00 -24.77
N GLN A 80 10.07 10.46 -25.83
CA GLN A 80 10.71 10.99 -27.02
C GLN A 80 11.72 12.10 -26.70
N THR A 81 11.34 13.06 -25.85
CA THR A 81 12.21 14.15 -25.42
C THR A 81 13.49 13.62 -24.78
N MET A 82 13.36 12.63 -23.88
CA MET A 82 14.53 12.07 -23.21
C MET A 82 15.40 11.24 -24.16
N SER A 83 14.81 10.56 -25.16
CA SER A 83 15.56 9.88 -26.22
C SER A 83 16.48 10.87 -26.95
N TYR A 84 15.98 12.04 -27.38
CA TYR A 84 16.83 13.05 -28.01
C TYR A 84 17.89 13.65 -27.08
N ILE A 85 17.57 13.86 -25.80
CA ILE A 85 18.56 14.32 -24.81
C ILE A 85 19.69 13.29 -24.67
N LYS A 86 19.36 11.99 -24.60
CA LYS A 86 20.33 10.89 -24.53
C LYS A 86 21.23 10.80 -25.76
N LEU A 87 20.73 11.17 -26.94
CA LEU A 87 21.56 11.22 -28.16
C LEU A 87 22.66 12.29 -28.10
N ALA A 88 22.51 13.30 -27.25
CA ALA A 88 23.56 14.29 -27.03
C ALA A 88 24.61 13.83 -26.00
N GLU A 89 24.38 12.71 -25.31
CA GLU A 89 25.36 12.13 -24.39
C GLU A 89 26.49 11.48 -25.18
N THR A 90 27.74 11.82 -24.84
CA THR A 90 28.93 11.31 -25.53
C THR A 90 29.42 9.97 -25.00
N GLU A 91 29.00 9.56 -23.80
CA GLU A 91 29.48 8.33 -23.15
C GLU A 91 28.38 7.27 -22.99
N LEU A 92 28.55 6.13 -23.66
CA LEU A 92 27.67 4.96 -23.51
C LEU A 92 27.65 4.37 -22.09
N THR A 93 28.69 4.62 -21.29
CA THR A 93 28.78 4.09 -19.92
C THR A 93 27.67 4.64 -19.05
N ASP A 94 27.41 5.95 -19.10
CA ASP A 94 26.38 6.57 -18.27
C ASP A 94 24.97 6.23 -18.76
N PHE A 95 24.79 6.11 -20.08
CA PHE A 95 23.58 5.57 -20.67
C PHE A 95 23.23 4.18 -20.12
N ARG A 96 24.19 3.26 -20.09
CA ARG A 96 24.00 1.88 -19.57
C ARG A 96 23.73 1.86 -18.07
N LYS A 97 24.35 2.75 -17.27
CA LYS A 97 24.03 2.89 -15.84
C LYS A 97 22.57 3.32 -15.65
N ARG A 98 22.08 4.29 -16.44
CA ARG A 98 20.68 4.74 -16.38
C ARG A 98 19.72 3.62 -16.75
N TYR A 99 20.07 2.77 -17.73
CA TYR A 99 19.29 1.59 -18.07
C TYR A 99 19.18 0.61 -16.88
N ILE A 100 20.29 0.27 -16.23
CA ILE A 100 20.29 -0.63 -15.06
C ILE A 100 19.42 -0.06 -13.93
N GLU A 101 19.56 1.23 -13.66
CA GLU A 101 18.76 1.91 -12.65
C GLU A 101 17.25 1.92 -13.01
N ASN A 102 16.92 2.06 -14.29
CA ASN A 102 15.54 1.94 -14.78
C ASN A 102 15.01 0.50 -14.59
N CYS A 103 15.83 -0.52 -14.83
CA CYS A 103 15.48 -1.93 -14.56
C CYS A 103 15.20 -2.16 -13.07
N ASN A 104 16.03 -1.61 -12.16
CA ASN A 104 15.82 -1.74 -10.72
C ASN A 104 14.46 -1.16 -10.30
N ARG A 105 14.10 0.02 -10.82
CA ARG A 105 12.78 0.62 -10.57
C ARG A 105 11.64 -0.25 -11.07
N LEU A 106 11.79 -0.87 -12.23
CA LEU A 106 10.78 -1.78 -12.77
C LEU A 106 10.65 -3.06 -11.95
N HIS A 107 11.74 -3.60 -11.40
CA HIS A 107 11.69 -4.70 -10.45
C HIS A 107 10.97 -4.31 -9.15
N ASP A 108 11.24 -3.12 -8.62
CA ASP A 108 10.55 -2.61 -7.43
C ASP A 108 9.05 -2.44 -7.68
N ALA A 109 8.68 -1.87 -8.84
CA ALA A 109 7.28 -1.77 -9.25
C ALA A 109 6.63 -3.15 -9.39
N HIS A 110 7.36 -4.12 -9.97
CA HIS A 110 6.88 -5.48 -10.14
C HIS A 110 6.64 -6.17 -8.80
N ALA A 111 7.57 -6.04 -7.85
CA ALA A 111 7.43 -6.53 -6.49
C ALA A 111 6.24 -5.90 -5.74
N ILE A 112 6.04 -4.58 -5.87
CA ILE A 112 4.86 -3.90 -5.31
C ILE A 112 3.58 -4.51 -5.88
N THR A 113 3.50 -4.67 -7.21
CA THR A 113 2.31 -5.25 -7.83
C THR A 113 2.11 -6.71 -7.46
N ASP A 114 3.15 -7.55 -7.39
CA ASP A 114 2.98 -8.96 -7.03
C ASP A 114 2.53 -9.16 -5.57
N LEU A 115 2.95 -8.27 -4.66
CA LEU A 115 2.61 -8.38 -3.23
C LEU A 115 1.27 -7.71 -2.88
N TYR A 116 0.99 -6.54 -3.45
CA TYR A 116 -0.14 -5.70 -3.03
C TYR A 116 -1.26 -5.58 -4.07
N TYR A 117 -0.92 -5.66 -5.36
CA TYR A 117 -1.87 -5.43 -6.47
C TYR A 117 -1.68 -6.45 -7.61
N PRO A 118 -1.88 -7.77 -7.37
CA PRO A 118 -1.51 -8.80 -8.34
C PRO A 118 -2.17 -8.62 -9.70
N GLU A 119 -3.38 -8.04 -9.73
CA GLU A 119 -4.11 -7.69 -10.93
C GLU A 119 -3.41 -6.63 -11.82
N MET A 120 -2.43 -5.91 -11.28
CA MET A 120 -1.65 -4.88 -11.96
C MET A 120 -0.31 -5.40 -12.49
N SER A 121 0.14 -6.59 -12.06
CA SER A 121 1.46 -7.15 -12.38
C SER A 121 1.72 -7.30 -13.88
N ASP A 122 0.73 -7.75 -14.65
CA ASP A 122 0.86 -7.92 -16.10
C ASP A 122 1.11 -6.60 -16.83
N SER A 123 0.59 -5.48 -16.32
CA SER A 123 0.86 -4.15 -16.88
C SER A 123 2.34 -3.78 -16.69
N ILE A 124 2.92 -4.08 -15.52
CA ILE A 124 4.36 -3.84 -15.27
C ILE A 124 5.23 -4.70 -16.18
N ARG A 125 4.89 -5.99 -16.37
CA ARG A 125 5.64 -6.86 -17.28
C ARG A 125 5.65 -6.33 -18.72
N LYS A 126 4.51 -5.83 -19.20
CA LYS A 126 4.41 -5.20 -20.53
C LYS A 126 5.26 -3.93 -20.63
N ILE A 127 5.20 -3.06 -19.61
CA ILE A 127 6.03 -1.86 -19.54
C ILE A 127 7.51 -2.23 -19.59
N PHE A 128 7.93 -3.23 -18.81
CA PHE A 128 9.32 -3.66 -18.76
C PHE A 128 9.79 -4.24 -20.10
N SER A 129 8.98 -5.10 -20.73
CA SER A 129 9.31 -5.61 -22.07
C SER A 129 9.53 -4.48 -23.08
N GLN A 130 8.64 -3.48 -23.09
CA GLN A 130 8.78 -2.34 -23.99
C GLN A 130 9.96 -1.42 -23.62
N ALA A 131 10.25 -1.26 -22.32
CA ALA A 131 11.43 -0.53 -21.86
C ALA A 131 12.71 -1.18 -22.38
N ASN A 132 12.83 -2.50 -22.32
CA ASN A 132 14.00 -3.21 -22.86
C ASN A 132 14.16 -2.97 -24.37
N CYS A 133 13.06 -3.00 -25.12
CA CYS A 133 13.08 -2.64 -26.54
C CYS A 133 13.54 -1.19 -26.76
N PHE A 134 12.96 -0.23 -26.03
CA PHE A 134 13.33 1.18 -26.11
C PHE A 134 14.84 1.37 -25.90
N TRP A 135 15.38 0.83 -24.80
CA TRP A 135 16.79 1.01 -24.44
C TRP A 135 17.74 0.34 -25.44
N GLY A 136 17.40 -0.86 -25.93
CA GLY A 136 18.20 -1.56 -26.94
C GLY A 136 18.24 -0.84 -28.29
N TYR A 137 17.09 -0.35 -28.77
CA TYR A 137 17.06 0.44 -30.01
C TYR A 137 17.77 1.78 -29.83
N GLN A 138 17.62 2.44 -28.68
CA GLN A 138 18.27 3.71 -28.39
C GLN A 138 19.80 3.59 -28.39
N GLU A 139 20.33 2.53 -27.77
CA GLU A 139 21.76 2.24 -27.80
C GLU A 139 22.26 2.01 -29.24
N SER A 140 21.43 1.39 -30.08
CA SER A 140 21.74 1.19 -31.51
C SER A 140 21.78 2.54 -32.25
N VAL A 141 20.81 3.44 -32.00
CA VAL A 141 20.81 4.81 -32.57
C VAL A 141 22.08 5.57 -32.19
N MET A 142 22.52 5.46 -30.94
CA MET A 142 23.73 6.15 -30.45
C MET A 142 25.02 5.65 -31.09
N GLN A 143 25.06 4.40 -31.55
CA GLN A 143 26.25 3.78 -32.16
C GLN A 143 26.30 3.91 -33.68
N ILE A 144 25.18 4.23 -34.34
CA ILE A 144 25.14 4.39 -35.79
C ILE A 144 25.61 5.80 -36.17
N ASP A 145 26.66 5.88 -36.99
CA ASP A 145 26.98 7.12 -37.70
C ASP A 145 25.91 7.40 -38.76
N ILE A 146 25.12 8.45 -38.55
CA ILE A 146 24.03 8.86 -39.44
C ILE A 146 24.52 9.16 -40.87
N LYS A 147 25.77 9.59 -41.05
CA LYS A 147 26.34 9.85 -42.38
C LYS A 147 26.69 8.55 -43.10
N ALA A 148 27.03 7.50 -42.37
CA ALA A 148 27.40 6.19 -42.92
C ALA A 148 26.19 5.28 -43.12
N ASN A 149 25.18 5.35 -42.24
CA ASN A 149 23.97 4.52 -42.33
C ASN A 149 22.72 5.30 -41.87
N ASN A 150 22.30 6.25 -42.71
CA ASN A 150 21.13 7.09 -42.44
C ASN A 150 19.83 6.27 -42.29
N GLN A 151 19.67 5.23 -43.10
CA GLN A 151 18.46 4.38 -43.07
C GLN A 151 18.37 3.61 -41.74
N GLY A 152 19.44 2.91 -41.34
CA GLY A 152 19.47 2.16 -40.09
C GLY A 152 19.30 3.04 -38.86
N TRP A 153 19.79 4.28 -38.91
CA TRP A 153 19.58 5.27 -37.85
C TRP A 153 18.08 5.61 -37.70
N HIS A 154 17.41 5.95 -38.82
CA HIS A 154 15.98 6.28 -38.82
C HIS A 154 15.08 5.11 -38.43
N GLU A 155 15.41 3.90 -38.90
CA GLU A 155 14.67 2.68 -38.53
C GLU A 155 14.74 2.39 -37.04
N ASN A 156 15.93 2.49 -36.42
CA ASN A 156 16.07 2.29 -34.98
C ASN A 156 15.39 3.41 -34.18
N LEU A 157 15.53 4.67 -34.60
CA LEU A 157 14.86 5.78 -33.93
C LEU A 157 13.33 5.61 -33.97
N SER A 158 12.77 5.20 -35.11
CA SER A 158 11.32 4.92 -35.21
C SER A 158 10.87 3.88 -34.18
N LYS A 159 11.66 2.81 -33.98
CA LYS A 159 11.35 1.77 -32.98
C LYS A 159 11.51 2.26 -31.54
N VAL A 160 12.46 3.16 -31.26
CA VAL A 160 12.55 3.85 -29.96
C VAL A 160 11.26 4.62 -29.68
N LEU A 161 10.80 5.41 -30.66
CA LEU A 161 9.59 6.22 -30.50
C LEU A 161 8.34 5.37 -30.33
N GLU A 162 8.23 4.26 -31.06
CA GLU A 162 7.15 3.28 -30.93
C GLU A 162 7.14 2.65 -29.54
N ALA A 163 8.28 2.12 -29.07
CA ALA A 163 8.40 1.55 -27.73
C ALA A 163 8.07 2.59 -26.64
N GLY A 164 8.55 3.84 -26.79
CA GLY A 164 8.24 4.93 -25.86
C GLY A 164 6.74 5.26 -25.79
N LYS A 165 6.05 5.20 -26.93
CA LYS A 165 4.59 5.38 -27.01
C LYS A 165 3.84 4.24 -26.29
N GLU A 166 4.23 2.99 -26.55
CA GLU A 166 3.62 1.81 -25.91
C GLU A 166 3.83 1.83 -24.38
N ILE A 167 5.03 2.20 -23.92
CA ILE A 167 5.32 2.39 -22.48
C ILE A 167 4.37 3.43 -21.89
N ASN A 168 4.25 4.59 -22.53
CA ASN A 168 3.39 5.68 -22.03
C ASN A 168 1.93 5.23 -21.95
N GLN A 169 1.42 4.57 -22.98
CA GLN A 169 0.05 4.05 -22.99
C GLN A 169 -0.19 3.06 -21.84
N HIS A 170 0.72 2.12 -21.60
CA HIS A 170 0.60 1.20 -20.48
C HIS A 170 0.72 1.90 -19.11
N VAL A 171 1.62 2.87 -18.99
CA VAL A 171 1.78 3.68 -17.77
C VAL A 171 0.50 4.45 -17.46
N GLN A 172 -0.08 5.16 -18.43
CA GLN A 172 -1.31 5.93 -18.23
C GLN A 172 -2.47 5.05 -17.79
N ASN A 173 -2.65 3.90 -18.45
CA ASN A 173 -3.69 2.94 -18.08
C ASN A 173 -3.49 2.44 -16.65
N LEU A 174 -2.25 2.15 -16.24
CA LEU A 174 -1.96 1.71 -14.89
C LEU A 174 -2.14 2.81 -13.85
N GLN A 175 -1.74 4.05 -14.16
CA GLN A 175 -1.97 5.21 -13.29
C GLN A 175 -3.47 5.48 -13.07
N TYR A 176 -4.31 5.24 -14.07
CA TYR A 176 -5.77 5.30 -13.90
C TYR A 176 -6.26 4.27 -12.87
N ARG A 177 -5.79 3.01 -12.96
CA ARG A 177 -6.13 1.94 -12.01
C ARG A 177 -5.64 2.24 -10.60
N ILE A 178 -4.44 2.81 -10.46
CA ILE A 178 -3.91 3.29 -9.18
C ILE A 178 -4.83 4.37 -8.58
N ALA A 179 -5.29 5.32 -9.40
CA ALA A 179 -6.20 6.36 -8.96
C ALA A 179 -7.58 5.81 -8.55
N GLU A 180 -8.09 4.79 -9.25
CA GLU A 180 -9.30 4.06 -8.84
C GLU A 180 -9.14 3.40 -7.48
N ARG A 181 -8.08 2.60 -7.31
CA ARG A 181 -7.80 1.92 -6.03
C ARG A 181 -7.62 2.91 -4.89
N GLY A 182 -6.93 4.03 -5.13
CA GLY A 182 -6.81 5.11 -4.14
C GLY A 182 -8.17 5.70 -3.71
N ARG A 183 -9.14 5.81 -4.63
CA ARG A 183 -10.52 6.23 -4.28
C ARG A 183 -11.25 5.19 -3.44
N GLU A 184 -11.06 3.90 -3.72
CA GLU A 184 -11.65 2.80 -2.94
C GLU A 184 -11.13 2.79 -1.50
N LEU A 185 -9.81 2.88 -1.33
CA LEU A 185 -9.18 2.92 -0.01
C LEU A 185 -9.67 4.12 0.83
N ASN A 186 -9.85 5.28 0.18
CA ASN A 186 -10.42 6.46 0.84
C ASN A 186 -11.87 6.27 1.28
N LYS A 187 -12.68 5.50 0.53
CA LYS A 187 -14.04 5.16 0.94
C LYS A 187 -14.05 4.20 2.13
N ALA A 188 -13.17 3.19 2.11
CA ALA A 188 -13.04 2.22 3.20
C ALA A 188 -12.70 2.92 4.53
N LEU A 189 -11.74 3.86 4.54
CA LEU A 189 -11.40 4.63 5.75
C LEU A 189 -12.57 5.47 6.29
N LYS A 190 -13.42 6.01 5.42
CA LYS A 190 -14.59 6.77 5.86
C LYS A 190 -15.61 5.90 6.57
N LEU A 191 -15.76 4.64 6.16
CA LEU A 191 -16.68 3.69 6.79
C LEU A 191 -16.18 3.18 8.14
N VAL A 192 -14.86 3.11 8.36
CA VAL A 192 -14.24 2.66 9.62
C VAL A 192 -14.26 3.74 10.72
N ASN A 193 -14.51 5.00 10.36
CA ASN A 193 -14.59 6.11 11.32
C ASN A 193 -16.03 6.39 11.82
N PHE A 194 -17.01 5.56 11.47
CA PHE A 194 -18.37 5.55 12.01
C PHE A 194 -18.66 4.23 12.73
#